data_AF-Q5NJY5-F1
#
_entry.id   AF-Q5NJY5-F1
#
_cell.length_a   1.000
_cell.length_b   1.000
_cell.length_c   1.000
_cell.angle_alpha   90.00
_cell.angle_beta   90.00
_cell.angle_gamma   90.00
#
_symmetry.space_group_name_H-M   'P 1'
#
loop_
_entity.id
_entity.type
_entity.pdbx_description
1 polymer ?
#
loop_
_entity_poly.entity_id
_entity_poly.type
_entity_poly.pdbx_seq_one_letter_code
_entity_poly.pdbx_strand_id
1 'polypeptide(L)'
;EWNFGGFPVWLKYVPGINFRTDNGPFKAAMAKFTEKIVAMMKSEGLFESQGGPIILSQIENEYGPVEYYGGAAAKNYLSWAAQMAVGLNTGVPWVMCKQDDAPDPVINAGNGFYCDYFSPNSLKTFFGGLKLDWLVPVSGSSSSQTVRTGFCVQVYTEGWIFRNYYMYHGGTNFGRTAGGLFISTSYDYDAPIDEYVLLRQPKWGHLRDLHKAIKMCEPALVSGDPTVTKLGNYQEAHVYRSKSGSCAAFLSNFNPHSYASVTFNGMKYNIPSWSISILPDC
;
A
#
# COMPACT_ATOMS: atom_id res chain seq x y z
N GLU A 1 -11.00 -9.84 2.78
CA GLU A 1 -11.73 -11.08 2.39
C GLU A 1 -13.20 -11.04 2.86
N TRP A 2 -14.05 -10.30 2.14
CA TRP A 2 -15.44 -10.01 2.56
C TRP A 2 -16.49 -10.73 1.70
N ASN A 3 -17.68 -10.96 2.27
CA ASN A 3 -18.80 -11.64 1.62
C ASN A 3 -19.14 -11.03 0.26
N PHE A 4 -19.22 -11.89 -0.75
CA PHE A 4 -19.51 -11.53 -2.15
C PHE A 4 -18.63 -10.39 -2.71
N GLY A 5 -17.42 -10.21 -2.18
CA GLY A 5 -16.51 -9.14 -2.58
C GLY A 5 -17.01 -7.73 -2.24
N GLY A 6 -17.98 -7.60 -1.34
CA GLY A 6 -18.62 -6.33 -0.98
C GLY A 6 -19.86 -5.98 -1.81
N PHE A 7 -20.18 -6.74 -2.86
CA PHE A 7 -21.42 -6.50 -3.61
C PHE A 7 -22.63 -6.94 -2.79
N PRO A 8 -23.75 -6.19 -2.84
CA PRO A 8 -25.01 -6.69 -2.34
C PRO A 8 -25.50 -7.89 -3.18
N VAL A 9 -25.94 -8.97 -2.54
CA VAL A 9 -26.38 -10.19 -3.25
C VAL A 9 -27.53 -9.91 -4.22
N TRP A 10 -28.45 -9.00 -3.87
CA TRP A 10 -29.57 -8.62 -4.74
C TRP A 10 -29.10 -8.03 -6.09
N LEU A 11 -27.91 -7.44 -6.14
CA LEU A 11 -27.38 -6.81 -7.34
C LEU A 11 -27.24 -7.83 -8.47
N LYS A 12 -26.88 -9.08 -8.16
CA LYS A 12 -26.77 -10.18 -9.15
C LYS A 12 -28.08 -10.46 -9.90
N TYR A 13 -29.22 -10.12 -9.31
CA TYR A 13 -30.54 -10.40 -9.88
C TYR A 13 -31.12 -9.21 -10.66
N VAL A 14 -30.38 -8.12 -10.80
CA VAL A 14 -30.76 -7.01 -11.68
C VAL A 14 -30.75 -7.50 -13.14
N PRO A 15 -31.83 -7.30 -13.91
CA PRO A 15 -31.90 -7.77 -15.29
C PRO A 15 -30.72 -7.26 -16.14
N GLY A 16 -30.07 -8.17 -16.85
CA GLY A 16 -28.96 -7.86 -17.76
C GLY A 16 -27.64 -7.45 -17.08
N ILE A 17 -27.51 -7.64 -15.76
CA ILE A 17 -26.29 -7.26 -15.05
C ILE A 17 -25.13 -8.21 -15.35
N ASN A 18 -23.95 -7.63 -15.53
CA ASN A 18 -22.69 -8.36 -15.55
C ASN A 18 -21.65 -7.57 -14.77
N PHE A 19 -21.02 -8.21 -13.78
CA PHE A 19 -20.17 -7.51 -12.82
C PHE A 19 -18.81 -7.19 -13.41
N ARG A 20 -18.27 -6.03 -13.00
CA ARG A 20 -16.89 -5.61 -13.26
C ARG A 20 -16.51 -5.72 -14.74
N THR A 21 -17.39 -5.25 -15.62
CA THR A 21 -17.18 -5.15 -17.07
C THR A 21 -18.01 -3.99 -17.63
N ASP A 22 -17.90 -3.69 -18.92
CA ASP A 22 -18.61 -2.60 -19.57
C ASP A 22 -20.10 -2.94 -19.74
N ASN A 23 -20.83 -2.85 -18.64
CA ASN A 23 -22.22 -3.25 -18.51
C ASN A 23 -23.03 -2.10 -17.91
N GLY A 24 -24.01 -1.59 -18.66
CA GLY A 24 -24.84 -0.45 -18.25
C GLY A 24 -25.45 -0.58 -16.86
N PRO A 25 -26.18 -1.66 -16.54
CA PRO A 25 -26.74 -1.88 -15.21
C PRO A 25 -25.71 -1.85 -14.08
N PHE A 26 -24.57 -2.52 -14.26
CA PHE A 26 -23.50 -2.53 -13.27
C PHE A 26 -22.86 -1.15 -13.07
N LYS A 27 -22.52 -0.46 -14.17
CA LYS A 27 -21.95 0.90 -14.16
C LYS A 27 -22.88 1.88 -13.43
N ALA A 28 -24.17 1.83 -13.71
CA ALA A 28 -25.16 2.67 -13.03
C ALA A 28 -25.25 2.37 -11.52
N ALA A 29 -25.25 1.10 -11.12
CA ALA A 29 -25.30 0.72 -9.72
C ALA A 29 -24.02 1.13 -8.96
N MET A 30 -22.84 0.91 -9.56
CA MET A 30 -21.56 1.30 -9.01
C MET A 30 -21.46 2.82 -8.87
N ALA A 31 -21.74 3.58 -9.93
CA ALA A 31 -21.71 5.05 -9.89
C ALA A 31 -22.64 5.60 -8.81
N LYS A 32 -23.89 5.12 -8.75
CA LYS A 32 -24.86 5.56 -7.74
C LYS A 32 -24.35 5.35 -6.31
N PHE A 33 -23.71 4.21 -6.02
CA PHE A 33 -23.18 3.95 -4.68
C PHE A 33 -21.94 4.82 -4.39
N THR A 34 -21.00 4.93 -5.33
CA THR A 34 -19.80 5.75 -5.18
C THR A 34 -20.16 7.24 -5.00
N GLU A 35 -21.06 7.78 -5.82
CA GLU A 35 -21.58 9.15 -5.70
C GLU A 35 -22.21 9.39 -4.34
N LYS A 36 -23.03 8.45 -3.84
CA LYS A 36 -23.64 8.56 -2.51
C LYS A 36 -22.57 8.65 -1.41
N ILE A 37 -21.55 7.79 -1.44
CA ILE A 37 -20.48 7.80 -0.44
C ILE A 37 -19.68 9.09 -0.52
N VAL A 38 -19.28 9.53 -1.71
CA VAL A 38 -18.54 10.79 -1.89
C VAL A 38 -19.37 11.98 -1.41
N ALA A 39 -20.66 12.04 -1.73
CA ALA A 39 -21.54 13.11 -1.27
C ALA A 39 -21.65 13.13 0.26
N MET A 40 -21.76 11.97 0.91
CA MET A 40 -21.77 11.86 2.38
C MET A 40 -20.44 12.32 2.99
N MET A 41 -19.29 11.93 2.42
CA MET A 41 -18.00 12.39 2.93
C MET A 41 -17.83 13.90 2.76
N LYS A 42 -18.31 14.46 1.63
CA LYS A 42 -18.30 15.90 1.37
C LYS A 42 -19.19 16.69 2.33
N SER A 43 -20.39 16.20 2.62
CA SER A 43 -21.33 16.88 3.52
C SER A 43 -20.79 16.98 4.95
N GLU A 44 -19.98 16.00 5.35
CA GLU A 44 -19.31 15.96 6.66
C GLU A 44 -17.92 16.63 6.63
N GLY A 45 -17.51 17.23 5.50
CA GLY A 45 -16.20 17.90 5.38
C GLY A 45 -15.00 16.96 5.57
N LEU A 46 -15.13 15.68 5.21
CA LEU A 46 -14.13 14.65 5.56
C LEU A 46 -12.95 14.55 4.59
N PHE A 47 -13.00 15.17 3.41
CA PHE A 47 -11.83 15.25 2.53
C PHE A 47 -10.82 16.28 3.04
N GLU A 48 -9.52 16.00 2.86
CA GLU A 48 -8.44 16.91 3.29
C GLU A 48 -8.55 18.29 2.62
N SER A 49 -9.02 18.34 1.38
CA SER A 49 -9.37 19.56 0.66
C SER A 49 -10.44 20.42 1.37
N GLN A 50 -11.18 19.85 2.32
CA GLN A 50 -12.18 20.49 3.18
C GLN A 50 -11.72 20.61 4.65
N GLY A 51 -10.48 20.24 4.96
CA GLY A 51 -9.93 20.18 6.33
C GLY A 51 -10.16 18.85 7.06
N GLY A 52 -10.68 17.83 6.37
CA GLY A 52 -10.95 16.51 6.93
C GLY A 52 -9.78 15.52 6.81
N PRO A 53 -9.94 14.27 7.30
CA PRO A 53 -8.84 13.30 7.37
C PRO A 53 -8.60 12.49 6.08
N ILE A 54 -9.49 12.51 5.09
CA ILE A 54 -9.39 11.66 3.89
C ILE A 54 -8.41 12.30 2.89
N ILE A 55 -7.23 11.71 2.74
CA ILE A 55 -6.15 12.20 1.87
C ILE A 55 -6.05 11.49 0.51
N LEU A 56 -6.74 10.36 0.33
CA LEU A 56 -6.77 9.57 -0.91
C LEU A 56 -8.01 8.68 -0.95
N SER A 57 -8.44 8.28 -2.14
CA SER A 57 -9.57 7.36 -2.33
C SER A 57 -9.23 6.31 -3.39
N GLN A 58 -9.73 5.08 -3.24
CA GLN A 58 -9.52 4.02 -4.22
C GLN A 58 -10.82 3.75 -4.99
N ILE A 59 -10.71 3.60 -6.32
CA ILE A 59 -11.80 3.09 -7.15
C ILE A 59 -11.42 1.69 -7.65
N GLU A 60 -12.38 0.75 -7.67
CA GLU A 60 -12.09 -0.65 -7.96
C GLU A 60 -11.04 -1.28 -7.00
N ASN A 61 -10.74 -2.57 -7.17
CA ASN A 61 -9.70 -3.25 -6.40
C ASN A 61 -9.09 -4.42 -7.17
N GLU A 62 -7.79 -4.35 -7.45
CA GLU A 62 -7.04 -5.37 -8.19
C GLU A 62 -7.72 -5.77 -9.50
N TYR A 63 -8.12 -4.77 -10.31
CA TYR A 63 -8.85 -5.02 -11.54
C TYR A 63 -7.93 -5.40 -12.72
N GLY A 64 -6.66 -5.00 -12.72
CA GLY A 64 -5.72 -5.27 -13.83
C GLY A 64 -5.64 -6.76 -14.23
N PRO A 65 -5.53 -7.71 -13.28
CA PRO A 65 -5.59 -9.13 -13.61
C PRO A 65 -6.93 -9.56 -14.23
N VAL A 66 -8.05 -8.97 -13.82
CA VAL A 66 -9.38 -9.25 -14.40
C VAL A 66 -9.48 -8.68 -15.80
N GLU A 67 -8.95 -7.48 -16.00
CA GLU A 67 -8.93 -6.79 -17.28
C GLU A 67 -8.15 -7.56 -18.34
N TYR A 68 -6.98 -8.10 -17.97
CA TYR A 68 -6.14 -8.91 -18.86
C TYR A 68 -6.94 -10.03 -19.57
N TYR A 69 -7.86 -10.68 -18.84
CA TYR A 69 -8.74 -11.72 -19.40
C TYR A 69 -10.05 -11.17 -19.99
N GLY A 70 -10.47 -9.96 -19.60
CA GLY A 70 -11.74 -9.34 -20.01
C GLY A 70 -11.69 -8.54 -21.32
N GLY A 71 -10.50 -8.34 -21.90
CA GLY A 71 -10.33 -7.73 -23.23
C GLY A 71 -10.86 -6.29 -23.34
N ALA A 72 -11.36 -5.93 -24.53
CA ALA A 72 -11.78 -4.55 -24.83
C ALA A 72 -12.90 -4.04 -23.91
N ALA A 73 -13.85 -4.90 -23.54
CA ALA A 73 -14.92 -4.51 -22.62
C ALA A 73 -14.38 -4.16 -21.23
N ALA A 74 -13.41 -4.90 -20.72
CA ALA A 74 -12.78 -4.57 -19.45
C ALA A 74 -11.98 -3.25 -19.50
N LYS A 75 -11.27 -3.01 -20.60
CA LYS A 75 -10.56 -1.73 -20.84
C LYS A 75 -11.48 -0.52 -20.86
N ASN A 76 -12.63 -0.65 -21.53
CA ASN A 76 -13.63 0.41 -21.57
C ASN A 76 -14.23 0.66 -20.18
N TYR A 77 -14.48 -0.41 -19.43
CA TYR A 77 -14.96 -0.31 -18.05
C TYR A 77 -13.95 0.36 -17.13
N LEU A 78 -12.68 -0.03 -17.18
CA LEU A 78 -11.61 0.59 -16.39
C LEU A 78 -11.53 2.09 -16.65
N SER A 79 -11.45 2.47 -17.93
CA SER A 79 -11.39 3.87 -18.35
C SER A 79 -12.59 4.66 -17.83
N TRP A 80 -13.79 4.08 -17.94
CA TRP A 80 -15.01 4.68 -17.40
C TRP A 80 -14.96 4.82 -15.87
N ALA A 81 -14.51 3.79 -15.14
CA ALA A 81 -14.49 3.79 -13.68
C ALA A 81 -13.57 4.89 -13.14
N ALA A 82 -12.38 5.02 -13.73
CA ALA A 82 -11.44 6.07 -13.39
C ALA A 82 -12.00 7.47 -13.71
N GLN A 83 -12.57 7.68 -14.90
CA GLN A 83 -13.18 8.95 -15.28
C GLN A 83 -14.36 9.33 -14.37
N MET A 84 -15.22 8.36 -14.05
CA MET A 84 -16.34 8.55 -13.14
C MET A 84 -15.84 9.01 -11.76
N ALA A 85 -14.86 8.31 -11.18
CA ALA A 85 -14.32 8.63 -9.86
C ALA A 85 -13.66 10.01 -9.82
N VAL A 86 -12.79 10.33 -10.79
CA VAL A 86 -12.14 11.64 -10.91
C VAL A 86 -13.18 12.76 -11.07
N GLY A 87 -14.23 12.52 -11.87
CA GLY A 87 -15.33 13.45 -12.08
C GLY A 87 -16.14 13.79 -10.82
N LEU A 88 -16.01 13.01 -9.74
CA LEU A 88 -16.65 13.32 -8.45
C LEU A 88 -15.97 14.48 -7.71
N ASN A 89 -14.80 14.95 -8.17
CA ASN A 89 -14.12 16.15 -7.67
C ASN A 89 -13.96 16.16 -6.13
N THR A 90 -13.36 15.11 -5.57
CA THR A 90 -13.10 14.97 -4.12
C THR A 90 -12.05 15.97 -3.60
N GLY A 91 -11.25 16.54 -4.50
CA GLY A 91 -10.14 17.43 -4.14
C GLY A 91 -8.90 16.70 -3.60
N VAL A 92 -8.93 15.36 -3.57
CA VAL A 92 -7.80 14.51 -3.19
C VAL A 92 -7.57 13.42 -4.25
N PRO A 93 -6.38 12.81 -4.34
CA PRO A 93 -6.07 11.79 -5.35
C PRO A 93 -6.98 10.57 -5.33
N TRP A 94 -7.13 10.00 -6.52
CA TRP A 94 -7.66 8.65 -6.72
C TRP A 94 -6.54 7.67 -6.99
N VAL A 95 -6.69 6.45 -6.47
CA VAL A 95 -5.73 5.35 -6.63
C VAL A 95 -6.43 4.09 -7.15
N MET A 96 -5.67 3.20 -7.79
CA MET A 96 -6.10 1.86 -8.18
C MET A 96 -4.99 0.84 -7.90
N CYS A 97 -5.27 -0.16 -7.07
CA CYS A 97 -4.29 -1.20 -6.76
C CYS A 97 -4.25 -2.29 -7.85
N LYS A 98 -3.05 -2.80 -8.15
CA LYS A 98 -2.73 -3.73 -9.24
C LYS A 98 -3.38 -3.35 -10.56
N GLN A 99 -3.15 -2.11 -10.99
CA GLN A 99 -3.66 -1.57 -12.23
C GLN A 99 -2.56 -0.80 -12.96
N ASP A 100 -1.70 -1.50 -13.68
CA ASP A 100 -0.48 -0.92 -14.28
C ASP A 100 -0.78 0.21 -15.28
N ASP A 101 -1.91 0.13 -15.98
CA ASP A 101 -2.38 1.10 -16.97
C ASP A 101 -3.51 2.01 -16.45
N ALA A 102 -3.56 2.26 -15.14
CA ALA A 102 -4.48 3.23 -14.56
C ALA A 102 -4.35 4.58 -15.31
N PRO A 103 -5.46 5.17 -15.78
CA PRO A 103 -5.39 6.40 -16.58
C PRO A 103 -5.13 7.62 -15.69
N ASP A 104 -4.31 8.57 -16.17
CA ASP A 104 -4.09 9.86 -15.51
C ASP A 104 -5.43 10.56 -15.20
N PRO A 105 -5.58 11.22 -14.02
CA PRO A 105 -4.59 11.43 -12.96
C PRO A 105 -4.58 10.33 -11.87
N VAL A 106 -5.20 9.17 -12.10
CA VAL A 106 -5.30 8.09 -11.11
C VAL A 106 -3.94 7.42 -10.92
N ILE A 107 -3.55 7.21 -9.66
CA ILE A 107 -2.24 6.64 -9.30
C ILE A 107 -2.39 5.12 -9.15
N ASN A 108 -1.58 4.33 -9.86
CA ASN A 108 -1.56 2.90 -9.62
C ASN A 108 -0.89 2.57 -8.26
N ALA A 109 -1.24 1.45 -7.65
CA ALA A 109 -0.65 0.97 -6.40
C ALA A 109 -0.28 -0.51 -6.48
N GLY A 110 0.78 -0.92 -5.80
CA GLY A 110 1.14 -2.33 -5.61
C GLY A 110 0.38 -2.95 -4.44
N ASN A 111 0.25 -4.28 -4.43
CA ASN A 111 -0.15 -5.05 -3.25
C ASN A 111 0.74 -6.29 -3.15
N GLY A 112 1.32 -6.57 -1.99
CA GLY A 112 2.09 -7.79 -1.79
C GLY A 112 2.83 -7.89 -0.47
N PHE A 113 3.62 -8.95 -0.32
CA PHE A 113 4.61 -9.06 0.76
C PHE A 113 5.82 -8.16 0.49
N TYR A 114 6.20 -8.09 -0.78
CA TYR A 114 7.17 -7.17 -1.34
C TYR A 114 6.54 -6.57 -2.59
N CYS A 115 6.82 -5.30 -2.84
CA CYS A 115 6.38 -4.59 -4.05
C CYS A 115 7.56 -3.95 -4.77
N ASP A 116 8.77 -4.44 -4.56
CA ASP A 116 10.01 -3.96 -5.19
C ASP A 116 9.99 -3.99 -6.73
N TYR A 117 9.12 -4.81 -7.32
CA TYR A 117 8.87 -4.86 -8.76
C TYR A 117 7.98 -3.72 -9.30
N PHE A 118 7.32 -2.95 -8.43
CA PHE A 118 6.29 -2.00 -8.81
C PHE A 118 6.87 -0.63 -9.18
N SER A 119 6.33 -0.06 -10.27
CA SER A 119 6.65 1.30 -10.74
C SER A 119 5.37 2.10 -10.95
N PRO A 120 5.38 3.40 -10.62
CA PRO A 120 4.21 4.26 -10.81
C PRO A 120 3.91 4.44 -12.31
N ASN A 121 2.63 4.46 -12.66
CA ASN A 121 2.10 4.63 -14.02
C ASN A 121 2.41 6.02 -14.60
N SER A 122 2.61 7.02 -13.74
CA SER A 122 2.90 8.39 -14.17
C SER A 122 3.69 9.17 -13.10
N LEU A 123 4.79 9.79 -13.53
CA LEU A 123 5.51 10.83 -12.77
C LEU A 123 4.80 12.20 -12.81
N LYS A 124 3.73 12.34 -13.61
CA LYS A 124 3.02 13.62 -13.85
C LYS A 124 1.85 13.86 -12.92
N THR A 125 1.48 12.88 -12.10
CA THR A 125 0.45 13.07 -11.06
C THR A 125 0.98 14.05 -10.02
N PHE A 126 0.07 14.77 -9.32
CA PHE A 126 0.39 15.78 -8.28
C PHE A 126 1.39 15.28 -7.21
N PHE A 127 1.61 13.97 -7.15
CA PHE A 127 2.47 13.28 -6.21
C PHE A 127 3.68 12.56 -6.85
N GLY A 128 4.06 12.89 -8.08
CA GLY A 128 5.40 12.59 -8.62
C GLY A 128 5.86 11.14 -8.47
N GLY A 129 5.08 10.17 -8.95
CA GLY A 129 5.51 8.76 -8.92
C GLY A 129 5.34 8.06 -7.57
N LEU A 130 4.28 8.40 -6.83
CA LEU A 130 3.87 7.70 -5.61
C LEU A 130 3.84 6.19 -5.82
N LYS A 131 4.72 5.46 -5.13
CA LYS A 131 4.59 4.02 -4.96
C LYS A 131 3.79 3.76 -3.69
N LEU A 132 2.62 3.14 -3.84
CA LEU A 132 1.63 2.85 -2.80
C LEU A 132 1.53 1.34 -2.61
N ASP A 133 1.55 0.84 -1.37
CA ASP A 133 1.42 -0.60 -1.10
C ASP A 133 0.53 -0.92 0.10
N TRP A 134 -0.20 -2.02 -0.01
CA TRP A 134 -0.93 -2.70 1.06
C TRP A 134 -0.19 -3.99 1.44
N LEU A 135 0.59 -3.94 2.53
CA LEU A 135 1.36 -5.09 3.03
C LEU A 135 0.42 -6.12 3.63
N VAL A 136 0.43 -7.33 3.09
CA VAL A 136 -0.30 -8.49 3.61
C VAL A 136 0.57 -9.26 4.61
N PRO A 137 0.24 -9.37 5.92
CA PRO A 137 0.91 -10.33 6.80
C PRO A 137 0.59 -11.78 6.41
N VAL A 138 1.57 -12.68 6.54
CA VAL A 138 1.38 -14.10 6.26
C VAL A 138 0.51 -14.73 7.36
N SER A 139 -0.62 -15.35 7.01
CA SER A 139 -1.36 -16.21 7.94
C SER A 139 -0.65 -17.56 8.10
N GLY A 140 -0.27 -17.94 9.33
CA GLY A 140 0.30 -19.26 9.64
C GLY A 140 1.07 -19.29 10.97
N SER A 141 1.17 -20.45 11.61
CA SER A 141 1.84 -20.62 12.90
C SER A 141 3.36 -20.79 12.74
N SER A 142 4.13 -19.71 12.72
CA SER A 142 5.54 -19.81 13.12
C SER A 142 6.15 -18.49 13.56
N SER A 143 7.08 -18.59 14.51
CA SER A 143 7.99 -17.54 15.02
C SER A 143 8.87 -16.86 13.96
N SER A 144 8.76 -17.24 12.68
CA SER A 144 9.54 -16.70 11.55
C SER A 144 8.97 -15.39 10.94
N GLN A 145 7.80 -14.93 11.41
CA GLN A 145 7.05 -13.83 10.80
C GLN A 145 7.48 -12.42 11.24
N THR A 146 8.02 -12.27 12.45
CA THR A 146 8.61 -11.01 12.94
C THR A 146 9.84 -10.59 12.12
N VAL A 147 10.59 -11.55 11.59
CA VAL A 147 11.85 -11.29 10.85
C VAL A 147 11.58 -10.76 9.43
N ARG A 148 10.43 -11.11 8.81
CA ARG A 148 10.08 -10.62 7.46
C ARG A 148 9.44 -9.22 7.47
N THR A 149 8.80 -8.83 8.56
CA THR A 149 8.27 -7.47 8.72
C THR A 149 9.38 -6.43 8.90
N GLY A 150 10.59 -6.82 9.33
CA GLY A 150 11.77 -5.95 9.39
C GLY A 150 12.33 -5.56 8.02
N PHE A 151 12.08 -6.35 6.96
CA PHE A 151 12.48 -5.99 5.59
C PHE A 151 11.50 -5.02 4.91
N CYS A 152 10.49 -4.56 5.65
CA CYS A 152 9.57 -3.52 5.18
C CYS A 152 10.25 -2.19 4.88
N VAL A 153 11.51 -1.99 5.29
CA VAL A 153 12.30 -0.77 5.04
C VAL A 153 12.82 -0.69 3.59
N GLN A 154 12.90 -1.81 2.87
CA GLN A 154 13.40 -1.84 1.48
C GLN A 154 12.65 -0.85 0.57
N VAL A 155 11.38 -0.57 0.86
CA VAL A 155 10.62 0.41 0.09
C VAL A 155 11.19 1.83 0.22
N TYR A 156 11.74 2.21 1.36
CA TYR A 156 12.44 3.50 1.49
C TYR A 156 13.79 3.51 0.80
N THR A 157 14.40 2.35 0.53
CA THR A 157 15.58 2.28 -0.36
C THR A 157 15.19 2.47 -1.83
N GLU A 158 13.93 2.27 -2.18
CA GLU A 158 13.45 2.28 -3.57
C GLU A 158 12.56 3.50 -3.90
N GLY A 159 12.61 4.54 -3.07
CA GLY A 159 11.88 5.81 -3.28
C GLY A 159 10.37 5.74 -3.00
N TRP A 160 9.90 4.75 -2.25
CA TRP A 160 8.50 4.69 -1.85
C TRP A 160 8.20 5.70 -0.75
N ILE A 161 7.08 6.41 -0.87
CA ILE A 161 6.69 7.48 0.08
C ILE A 161 5.35 7.23 0.78
N PHE A 162 4.66 6.12 0.48
CA PHE A 162 3.47 5.69 1.21
C PHE A 162 3.40 4.17 1.32
N ARG A 163 3.10 3.66 2.52
CA ARG A 163 2.89 2.24 2.79
C ARG A 163 1.79 2.06 3.83
N ASN A 164 0.90 1.11 3.58
CA ASN A 164 -0.16 0.72 4.50
C ASN A 164 -0.01 -0.75 4.91
N TYR A 165 -0.29 -1.06 6.17
CA TYR A 165 -0.39 -2.44 6.66
C TYR A 165 -1.81 -2.98 6.47
N TYR A 166 -1.98 -3.97 5.62
CA TYR A 166 -3.23 -4.72 5.44
C TYR A 166 -3.08 -6.11 6.07
N MET A 167 -3.32 -6.33 7.36
CA MET A 167 -4.06 -5.48 8.29
C MET A 167 -3.17 -4.91 9.39
N TYR A 168 -3.45 -3.67 9.81
CA TYR A 168 -2.92 -3.13 11.06
C TYR A 168 -3.70 -3.65 12.28
N HIS A 169 -5.02 -3.76 12.13
CA HIS A 169 -5.93 -4.54 12.98
C HIS A 169 -6.89 -5.29 12.06
N GLY A 170 -6.94 -6.61 12.18
CA GLY A 170 -7.79 -7.44 11.33
C GLY A 170 -9.22 -7.58 11.87
N GLY A 171 -9.36 -7.98 13.13
CA GLY A 171 -10.64 -8.07 13.83
C GLY A 171 -11.43 -9.35 13.54
N THR A 172 -12.76 -9.26 13.51
CA THR A 172 -13.67 -10.41 13.45
C THR A 172 -14.75 -10.19 12.39
N ASN A 173 -15.00 -11.22 11.59
CA ASN A 173 -16.15 -11.31 10.68
C ASN A 173 -17.42 -11.64 11.47
N PHE A 174 -18.04 -10.63 12.09
CA PHE A 174 -19.26 -10.82 12.88
C PHE A 174 -20.48 -11.23 12.05
N GLY A 175 -21.41 -11.93 12.70
CA GLY A 175 -22.67 -12.33 12.10
C GLY A 175 -22.48 -13.33 10.95
N ARG A 176 -23.26 -13.17 9.88
CA ARG A 176 -23.34 -14.13 8.76
C ARG A 176 -23.24 -13.51 7.37
N THR A 177 -22.89 -12.23 7.31
CA THR A 177 -22.79 -11.45 6.07
C THR A 177 -21.47 -10.70 5.93
N ALA A 178 -20.51 -10.95 6.82
CA ALA A 178 -19.18 -10.34 6.81
C ALA A 178 -18.16 -11.21 6.07
N GLY A 179 -17.89 -12.42 6.56
CA GLY A 179 -16.86 -13.30 5.99
C GLY A 179 -17.14 -13.75 4.56
N GLY A 180 -16.09 -13.78 3.73
CA GLY A 180 -16.13 -14.36 2.38
C GLY A 180 -16.31 -15.88 2.36
N LEU A 181 -16.26 -16.45 1.15
CA LEU A 181 -16.36 -17.90 0.94
C LEU A 181 -15.27 -18.66 1.72
N PHE A 182 -15.68 -19.55 2.63
CA PHE A 182 -14.80 -20.33 3.52
C PHE A 182 -13.84 -19.51 4.41
N ILE A 183 -14.11 -18.21 4.59
CA ILE A 183 -13.33 -17.37 5.50
C ILE A 183 -13.78 -17.61 6.93
N SER A 184 -12.81 -17.75 7.84
CA SER A 184 -13.06 -17.92 9.27
C SER A 184 -13.75 -16.69 9.88
N THR A 185 -14.41 -16.90 11.02
CA THR A 185 -14.91 -15.80 11.85
C THR A 185 -13.76 -14.90 12.32
N SER A 186 -12.65 -15.49 12.75
CA SER A 186 -11.44 -14.73 13.03
C SER A 186 -10.87 -14.14 11.74
N TYR A 187 -10.57 -12.84 11.79
CA TYR A 187 -9.83 -12.12 10.75
C TYR A 187 -8.56 -11.49 11.33
N ASP A 188 -7.98 -12.10 12.37
CA ASP A 188 -6.81 -11.62 13.12
C ASP A 188 -5.62 -11.20 12.24
N TYR A 189 -5.35 -11.99 11.19
CA TYR A 189 -4.33 -11.72 10.18
C TYR A 189 -2.89 -11.64 10.72
N ASP A 190 -2.61 -12.12 11.95
CA ASP A 190 -1.35 -11.85 12.65
C ASP A 190 -1.02 -10.34 12.66
N ALA A 191 -2.05 -9.49 12.69
CA ALA A 191 -1.90 -8.05 12.62
C ALA A 191 -1.13 -7.50 13.85
N PRO A 192 -0.47 -6.32 13.73
CA PRO A 192 0.16 -5.64 14.87
C PRO A 192 -0.77 -5.45 16.07
N ILE A 193 -2.07 -5.26 15.83
CA ILE A 193 -3.12 -5.31 16.84
C ILE A 193 -3.96 -6.55 16.57
N ASP A 194 -4.01 -7.48 17.51
CA ASP A 194 -4.72 -8.76 17.35
C ASP A 194 -6.25 -8.60 17.26
N GLU A 195 -6.95 -9.70 17.01
CA GLU A 195 -8.42 -9.74 16.91
C GLU A 195 -9.13 -9.10 18.12
N TYR A 196 -8.54 -9.20 19.31
CA TYR A 196 -9.11 -8.73 20.57
C TYR A 196 -8.58 -7.36 21.02
N VAL A 197 -7.94 -6.62 20.10
CA VAL A 197 -7.41 -5.28 20.34
C VAL A 197 -6.20 -5.28 21.30
N LEU A 198 -5.53 -6.42 21.46
CA LEU A 198 -4.27 -6.49 22.21
C LEU A 198 -3.08 -6.21 21.29
N LEU A 199 -2.06 -5.55 21.83
CA LEU A 199 -0.84 -5.26 21.09
C LEU A 199 -0.02 -6.53 20.90
N ARG A 200 0.18 -6.95 19.66
CA ARG A 200 0.95 -8.14 19.32
C ARG A 200 2.45 -7.85 19.37
N GLN A 201 3.07 -8.15 20.50
CA GLN A 201 4.52 -8.03 20.67
C GLN A 201 5.26 -9.29 20.19
N PRO A 202 6.48 -9.16 19.64
CA PRO A 202 7.25 -7.92 19.47
C PRO A 202 6.89 -7.12 18.20
N LYS A 203 6.00 -7.61 17.34
CA LYS A 203 5.70 -7.03 16.02
C LYS A 203 5.28 -5.55 16.12
N TRP A 204 4.29 -5.24 16.95
CA TRP A 204 3.82 -3.87 17.12
C TRP A 204 4.92 -2.92 17.60
N GLY A 205 5.68 -3.33 18.63
CA GLY A 205 6.77 -2.53 19.18
C GLY A 205 7.90 -2.31 18.17
N HIS A 206 8.26 -3.36 17.43
CA HIS A 206 9.29 -3.29 16.40
C HIS A 206 8.88 -2.36 15.24
N LEU A 207 7.64 -2.46 14.75
CA LEU A 207 7.13 -1.56 13.71
C LEU A 207 7.02 -0.11 14.20
N ARG A 208 6.59 0.11 15.45
CA ARG A 208 6.59 1.44 16.08
C ARG A 208 7.97 2.07 16.08
N ASP A 209 8.99 1.32 16.48
CA ASP A 209 10.36 1.85 16.57
C ASP A 209 10.98 2.04 15.17
N LEU A 210 10.60 1.20 14.20
CA LEU A 210 10.85 1.45 12.78
C LEU A 210 10.24 2.78 12.30
N HIS A 211 8.97 3.05 12.60
CA HIS A 211 8.32 4.31 12.21
C HIS A 211 8.98 5.53 12.82
N LYS A 212 9.43 5.44 14.09
CA LYS A 212 10.23 6.49 14.70
C LYS A 212 11.54 6.74 13.94
N ALA A 213 12.25 5.68 13.55
CA ALA A 213 13.46 5.81 12.74
C ALA A 213 13.19 6.48 11.40
N ILE A 214 12.15 6.07 10.68
CA ILE A 214 11.73 6.70 9.42
C ILE A 214 11.38 8.18 9.62
N LYS A 215 10.68 8.52 10.72
CA LYS A 215 10.34 9.91 11.03
C LYS A 215 11.55 10.78 11.32
N MET A 216 12.61 10.23 11.92
CA MET A 216 13.88 10.95 12.05
C MET A 216 14.55 11.19 10.68
N CYS A 217 14.35 10.30 9.70
CA CYS A 217 14.85 10.46 8.33
C CYS A 217 13.99 11.39 7.44
N GLU A 218 12.77 11.74 7.87
CA GLU A 218 11.75 12.42 7.04
C GLU A 218 12.27 13.67 6.31
N PRO A 219 13.00 14.61 6.96
CA PRO A 219 13.51 15.80 6.26
C PRO A 219 14.45 15.49 5.09
N ALA A 220 15.22 14.39 5.17
CA ALA A 220 16.08 13.95 4.08
C ALA A 220 15.29 13.18 3.02
N LEU A 221 14.38 12.29 3.44
CA LEU A 221 13.56 11.47 2.54
C LEU A 221 12.69 12.30 1.60
N VAL A 222 12.09 13.39 2.08
CA VAL A 222 11.21 14.25 1.25
C VAL A 222 11.97 15.24 0.36
N SER A 223 13.31 15.20 0.38
CA SER A 223 14.15 16.19 -0.32
C SER A 223 14.66 15.76 -1.69
N GLY A 224 14.47 14.48 -2.07
CA GLY A 224 14.86 13.95 -3.36
C GLY A 224 15.07 12.43 -3.35
N ASP A 225 15.62 11.91 -4.44
CA ASP A 225 15.90 10.49 -4.62
C ASP A 225 17.20 10.05 -3.92
N PRO A 226 17.30 8.77 -3.53
CA PRO A 226 18.52 8.26 -2.91
C PRO A 226 19.66 8.14 -3.93
N THR A 227 20.89 8.36 -3.47
CA THR A 227 22.09 7.90 -4.17
C THR A 227 22.45 6.51 -3.66
N VAL A 228 22.60 5.55 -4.58
CA VAL A 228 22.92 4.16 -4.26
C VAL A 228 24.43 3.92 -4.39
N THR A 229 25.04 3.37 -3.34
CA THR A 229 26.47 3.00 -3.31
C THR A 229 26.62 1.53 -2.94
N LYS A 230 27.38 0.76 -3.72
CA LYS A 230 27.70 -0.63 -3.37
C LYS A 230 28.71 -0.68 -2.23
N LEU A 231 28.39 -1.41 -1.16
CA LEU A 231 29.27 -1.66 -0.02
C LEU A 231 29.90 -3.06 -0.05
N GLY A 232 29.32 -3.98 -0.83
CA GLY A 232 29.79 -5.35 -0.98
C GLY A 232 28.98 -6.10 -2.04
N ASN A 233 29.14 -7.42 -2.09
CA ASN A 233 28.45 -8.26 -3.10
C ASN A 233 26.93 -8.28 -2.92
N TYR A 234 26.45 -8.16 -1.67
CA TYR A 234 25.03 -8.16 -1.31
C TYR A 234 24.66 -6.96 -0.44
N GLN A 235 25.53 -5.95 -0.34
CA GLN A 235 25.36 -4.82 0.57
C GLN A 235 25.36 -3.51 -0.20
N GLU A 236 24.40 -2.65 0.12
CA GLU A 236 24.25 -1.33 -0.48
C GLU A 236 24.01 -0.27 0.60
N ALA A 237 24.41 0.96 0.31
CA ALA A 237 23.99 2.16 1.02
C ALA A 237 23.06 2.96 0.11
N HIS A 238 21.86 3.26 0.59
CA HIS A 238 20.93 4.17 -0.03
C HIS A 238 20.93 5.47 0.78
N VAL A 239 21.44 6.55 0.18
CA VAL A 239 21.71 7.80 0.89
C VAL A 239 20.85 8.93 0.35
N TYR A 240 20.00 9.48 1.20
CA TYR A 240 19.22 10.69 0.95
C TYR A 240 19.96 11.90 1.50
N ARG A 241 20.11 12.94 0.68
CA ARG A 241 20.77 14.18 1.10
C ARG A 241 20.00 15.40 0.61
N SER A 242 19.55 16.22 1.55
CA SER A 242 18.92 17.50 1.25
C SER A 242 19.95 18.57 0.93
N LYS A 243 19.56 19.59 0.16
CA LYS A 243 20.39 20.79 -0.09
C LYS A 243 20.67 21.58 1.18
N SER A 244 19.82 21.46 2.21
CA SER A 244 19.96 22.10 3.52
C SER A 244 20.87 21.34 4.49
N GLY A 245 21.40 20.16 4.09
CA GLY A 245 22.40 19.42 4.86
C GLY A 245 21.87 18.22 5.66
N SER A 246 20.56 18.02 5.78
CA SER A 246 19.98 16.78 6.34
C SER A 246 20.40 15.57 5.49
N CYS A 247 20.79 14.48 6.16
CA CYS A 247 21.25 13.25 5.52
C CYS A 247 20.61 12.05 6.21
N ALA A 248 20.10 11.09 5.45
CA ALA A 248 19.69 9.79 5.99
C ALA A 248 20.27 8.67 5.14
N ALA A 249 20.76 7.59 5.76
CA ALA A 249 21.31 6.44 5.07
C ALA A 249 20.62 5.15 5.50
N PHE A 250 20.44 4.25 4.54
CA PHE A 250 19.93 2.90 4.74
C PHE A 250 20.99 1.92 4.27
N LEU A 251 21.56 1.16 5.19
CA LEU A 251 22.60 0.16 4.88
C LEU A 251 21.95 -1.22 4.83
N SER A 252 21.85 -1.80 3.65
CA SER A 252 21.18 -3.08 3.42
C SER A 252 22.17 -4.25 3.36
N ASN A 253 21.70 -5.41 3.78
CA ASN A 253 22.32 -6.70 3.50
C ASN A 253 21.27 -7.65 2.94
N PHE A 254 21.31 -7.86 1.63
CA PHE A 254 20.41 -8.74 0.89
C PHE A 254 20.80 -10.22 0.99
N ASN A 255 21.91 -10.56 1.66
CA ASN A 255 22.28 -11.96 1.86
C ASN A 255 21.33 -12.60 2.89
N PRO A 256 20.59 -13.67 2.53
CA PRO A 256 19.61 -14.29 3.42
C PRO A 256 20.24 -15.21 4.49
N HIS A 257 21.54 -15.47 4.42
CA HIS A 257 22.21 -16.51 5.21
C HIS A 257 23.39 -16.02 6.04
N SER A 258 24.03 -14.90 5.68
CA SER A 258 25.20 -14.40 6.41
C SER A 258 25.09 -12.93 6.77
N TYR A 259 25.57 -12.59 7.96
CA TYR A 259 25.82 -11.20 8.34
C TYR A 259 26.98 -10.63 7.52
N ALA A 260 27.07 -9.30 7.46
CA ALA A 260 28.16 -8.59 6.80
C ALA A 260 28.67 -7.46 7.70
N SER A 261 29.98 -7.21 7.66
CA SER A 261 30.59 -6.00 8.23
C SER A 261 30.90 -5.05 7.08
N VAL A 262 30.24 -3.89 7.05
CA VAL A 262 30.49 -2.84 6.05
C VAL A 262 31.14 -1.62 6.71
N THR A 263 31.84 -0.80 5.92
CA THR A 263 32.33 0.51 6.36
C THR A 263 31.57 1.59 5.63
N PHE A 264 30.96 2.52 6.37
CA PHE A 264 30.22 3.66 5.84
C PHE A 264 30.61 4.91 6.65
N ASN A 265 30.96 6.01 5.98
CA ASN A 265 31.46 7.25 6.59
C ASN A 265 32.58 7.04 7.64
N GLY A 266 33.49 6.08 7.38
CA GLY A 266 34.60 5.76 8.29
C GLY A 266 34.23 4.94 9.52
N MET A 267 32.94 4.63 9.73
CA MET A 267 32.45 3.76 10.79
C MET A 267 32.16 2.36 10.29
N LYS A 268 32.36 1.35 11.15
CA LYS A 268 32.03 -0.05 10.84
C LYS A 268 30.65 -0.41 11.36
N TYR A 269 29.85 -1.04 10.50
CA TYR A 269 28.50 -1.50 10.82
C TYR A 269 28.39 -3.01 10.55
N ASN A 270 27.90 -3.74 11.56
CA ASN A 270 27.55 -5.15 11.41
C ASN A 270 26.07 -5.25 11.05
N ILE A 271 25.77 -5.70 9.83
CA ILE A 271 24.42 -5.80 9.29
C ILE A 271 24.04 -7.28 9.22
N PRO A 272 23.07 -7.75 10.04
CA PRO A 272 22.57 -9.13 9.99
C PRO A 272 22.10 -9.56 8.59
N SER A 273 21.99 -10.87 8.38
CA SER A 273 21.37 -11.42 7.16
C SER A 273 19.96 -10.88 6.97
N TRP A 274 19.59 -10.53 5.74
CA TRP A 274 18.27 -10.03 5.35
C TRP A 274 17.78 -8.89 6.25
N SER A 275 18.59 -7.84 6.39
CA SER A 275 18.26 -6.69 7.23
C SER A 275 18.74 -5.36 6.65
N ILE A 276 18.19 -4.27 7.17
CA ILE A 276 18.54 -2.89 6.82
C ILE A 276 18.77 -2.12 8.12
N SER A 277 19.91 -1.44 8.23
CA SER A 277 20.18 -0.47 9.30
C SER A 277 19.77 0.92 8.83
N ILE A 278 19.07 1.68 9.68
CA ILE A 278 18.61 3.04 9.39
C ILE A 278 19.48 4.03 10.19
N LEU A 279 20.10 4.97 9.49
CA LEU A 279 20.95 6.01 10.04
C LEU A 279 20.29 7.36 9.72
N PRO A 280 19.56 7.98 10.67
CA PRO A 280 18.88 9.25 10.43
C PRO A 280 19.79 10.45 10.15
N ASP A 281 21.11 10.27 10.27
CA ASP A 281 22.15 11.29 10.15
C ASP A 281 23.44 10.86 9.40
N CYS A 282 23.49 9.66 8.80
CA CYS A 282 24.54 9.10 7.88
C CYS A 282 25.97 8.74 8.41
#